data_AF-A0A9E4CCH9-F1
#
_entry.id   AF-A0A9E4CCH9-F1
#
_cell.length_a   1.000
_cell.length_b   1.000
_cell.length_c   1.000
_cell.angle_alpha   90.00
_cell.angle_beta   90.00
_cell.angle_gamma   90.00
#
_symmetry.space_group_name_H-M   'P 1'
#
loop_
_entity.id
_entity.type
_entity.pdbx_description
1 polymer ?
#
loop_
_entity_poly.entity_id
_entity_poly.type
_entity_poly.pdbx_seq_one_letter_code
_entity_poly.pdbx_strand_id
1 'polypeptide(L)'
;MKLIKDNAMSDAGEITVTLPVSLLRKLNESVPTPHQNLFIQRAIEELLAIEEQSQALAESAGAWSGEAYADLDSPEAVESWLQTLRSSWRTEDIADEPIVA
;
A
#
# COMPACT_ATOMS: atom_id res chain seq x y z
N MET A 1 -5.85 -6.46 49.66
CA MET A 1 -5.81 -5.31 48.73
C MET A 1 -5.54 -5.88 47.34
N LYS A 2 -6.57 -5.94 46.47
CA LYS A 2 -6.43 -6.48 45.11
C LYS A 2 -5.67 -5.46 44.27
N LEU A 3 -4.52 -5.85 43.73
CA LEU A 3 -3.93 -5.14 42.59
C LEU A 3 -4.79 -5.48 41.38
N ILE A 4 -5.70 -4.58 41.03
CA ILE A 4 -6.25 -4.49 39.69
C ILE A 4 -5.06 -4.00 38.86
N LYS A 5 -4.40 -4.92 38.13
CA LYS A 5 -3.47 -4.52 37.08
C LYS A 5 -4.30 -3.77 36.05
N ASP A 6 -3.92 -2.54 35.79
CA ASP A 6 -4.49 -1.67 34.78
C ASP A 6 -4.59 -2.43 33.45
N ASN A 7 -5.84 -2.66 33.04
CA ASN A 7 -6.17 -3.17 31.72
C ASN A 7 -5.99 -2.00 30.75
N ALA A 8 -4.77 -1.79 30.26
CA ALA A 8 -4.58 -1.01 29.05
C ALA A 8 -5.43 -1.68 27.96
N MET A 9 -6.42 -0.95 27.45
CA MET A 9 -7.37 -1.38 26.42
C MET A 9 -6.69 -2.26 25.36
N SER A 10 -6.88 -3.58 25.44
CA SER A 10 -6.53 -4.47 24.35
C SER A 10 -7.61 -4.32 23.29
N ASP A 11 -7.33 -3.58 22.22
CA ASP A 11 -8.18 -3.52 21.03
C ASP A 11 -8.03 -4.82 20.20
N ALA A 12 -8.12 -5.95 20.89
CA ALA A 12 -7.88 -7.28 20.37
C ALA A 12 -9.20 -8.06 20.44
N GLY A 13 -9.73 -8.40 19.27
CA GLY A 13 -10.87 -9.32 19.12
C GLY A 13 -10.40 -10.77 18.97
N GLU A 14 -11.21 -11.71 19.46
CA GLU A 14 -10.98 -13.14 19.27
C GLU A 14 -11.92 -13.71 18.20
N ILE A 15 -11.38 -14.51 17.29
CA ILE A 15 -12.17 -15.27 16.31
C ILE A 15 -11.80 -16.75 16.43
N THR A 16 -12.80 -17.63 16.34
CA THR A 16 -12.59 -19.08 16.23
C THR A 16 -12.68 -19.48 14.76
N VAL A 17 -11.61 -20.06 14.23
CA VAL A 17 -11.55 -20.54 12.84
C VAL A 17 -11.32 -22.05 12.81
N THR A 18 -11.90 -22.72 11.82
CA THR A 18 -11.64 -24.15 11.59
C THR A 18 -10.61 -24.29 10.48
N LEU A 19 -9.50 -24.96 10.77
CA LEU A 19 -8.41 -25.20 9.82
C LEU A 19 -8.30 -26.69 9.46
N PRO A 20 -7.87 -27.04 8.24
CA PRO A 20 -7.57 -28.43 7.89
C PRO A 20 -6.56 -29.04 8.86
N VAL A 21 -6.81 -30.28 9.30
CA VAL A 21 -5.93 -31.00 10.24
C VAL A 21 -4.48 -31.09 9.72
N SER A 22 -4.33 -31.25 8.41
CA SER A 22 -3.02 -31.27 7.75
C SER A 22 -2.24 -29.96 7.93
N LEU A 23 -2.94 -28.82 7.96
CA LEU A 23 -2.34 -27.51 8.17
C LEU A 23 -1.99 -27.28 9.64
N LEU A 24 -2.88 -27.66 10.57
CA LEU A 24 -2.62 -27.61 12.00
C LEU A 24 -1.40 -28.44 12.39
N ARG A 25 -1.26 -29.64 11.81
CA ARG A 25 -0.08 -30.49 12.02
C ARG A 25 1.20 -29.77 11.58
N LYS A 26 1.23 -29.21 10.37
CA LYS A 26 2.39 -28.48 9.86
C LYS A 26 2.73 -27.27 10.73
N LEU A 27 1.72 -26.54 11.19
CA LEU A 27 1.89 -25.39 12.08
C LEU A 27 2.53 -25.83 13.41
N ASN A 28 2.05 -26.92 14.00
CA ASN A 28 2.59 -27.46 15.25
C ASN A 28 4.03 -28.00 15.09
N GLU A 29 4.37 -28.58 13.94
CA GLU A 29 5.72 -29.08 13.65
C GLU A 29 6.72 -27.95 13.39
N SER A 30 6.26 -26.84 12.81
CA SER A 30 7.14 -25.75 12.32
C SER A 30 7.22 -24.56 13.28
N VAL A 31 6.18 -24.31 14.08
CA VAL A 31 6.06 -23.12 14.93
C VAL A 31 5.71 -23.55 16.36
N PRO A 32 6.57 -23.22 17.35
CA PRO A 32 6.28 -23.47 18.76
C PRO A 32 4.97 -22.80 19.19
N THR A 33 4.17 -23.48 20.01
CA THR A 33 2.84 -23.01 20.47
C THR A 33 2.81 -21.55 20.92
N PRO A 34 3.77 -21.03 21.71
CA PRO A 34 3.74 -19.62 22.13
C PRO A 34 3.84 -18.61 20.98
N HIS A 35 4.41 -19.02 19.83
CA HIS A 35 4.63 -18.16 18.67
C HIS A 35 3.58 -18.36 17.57
N GLN A 36 2.68 -19.34 17.70
CA GLN A 36 1.68 -19.62 16.68
C GLN A 36 0.71 -18.48 16.47
N ASN A 37 0.25 -17.84 17.55
CA ASN A 37 -0.65 -16.69 17.44
C ASN A 37 0.02 -15.54 16.65
N LEU A 38 1.26 -15.20 17.01
CA LEU A 38 2.02 -14.18 16.29
C LEU A 38 2.26 -14.56 14.82
N PHE A 39 2.56 -15.83 14.56
CA PHE A 39 2.74 -16.34 13.20
C PHE A 39 1.46 -16.19 12.36
N ILE A 40 0.30 -16.55 12.93
CA ILE A 40 -1.01 -16.42 12.28
C ILE A 40 -1.35 -14.95 12.04
N GLN A 41 -1.13 -14.08 13.02
CA GLN A 41 -1.37 -12.62 12.87
C GLN A 41 -0.59 -12.06 11.70
N ARG A 42 0.72 -12.34 11.63
CA ARG A 42 1.57 -11.85 10.53
C ARG A 42 1.12 -12.39 9.17
N ALA A 43 0.75 -13.66 9.09
CA ALA A 43 0.24 -14.24 7.85
C ALA A 43 -1.08 -13.57 7.41
N ILE A 44 -1.95 -13.22 8.35
CA ILE A 44 -3.21 -12.51 8.06
C ILE A 44 -2.92 -11.08 7.60
N GLU A 45 -2.03 -10.34 8.29
CA GLU A 45 -1.62 -8.98 7.91
C GLU A 45 -1.05 -8.94 6.49
N GLU A 46 -0.14 -9.88 6.16
CA GLU A 46 0.46 -9.97 4.83
C GLU A 46 -0.59 -10.26 3.74
N LEU A 47 -1.54 -11.16 4.00
CA LEU A 47 -2.60 -11.48 3.03
C LEU A 47 -3.61 -10.33 2.87
N LEU A 48 -3.95 -9.62 3.96
CA LEU A 48 -4.85 -8.47 3.90
C LEU A 48 -4.22 -7.31 3.11
N ALA A 49 -2.92 -7.06 3.27
CA ALA A 49 -2.23 -6.03 2.50
C ALA A 49 -2.24 -6.32 0.99
N ILE A 50 -2.11 -7.58 0.60
CA ILE A 50 -2.21 -8.00 -0.81
C ILE A 50 -3.64 -7.79 -1.33
N GLU A 51 -4.64 -8.17 -0.54
CA GLU A 51 -6.05 -8.00 -0.92
C GLU A 51 -6.43 -6.52 -1.05
N GLU A 52 -5.98 -5.67 -0.12
CA GLU A 52 -6.17 -4.22 -0.18
C GLU A 52 -5.54 -3.62 -1.44
N GLN A 53 -4.31 -4.03 -1.78
CA GLN A 53 -3.67 -3.57 -3.02
C GLN A 53 -4.45 -4.04 -4.25
N SER A 54 -4.93 -5.29 -4.26
CA SER A 54 -5.74 -5.85 -5.34
C SER A 54 -7.03 -5.06 -5.52
N GLN A 55 -7.70 -4.69 -4.43
CA GLN A 55 -8.90 -3.86 -4.44
C GLN A 55 -8.61 -2.46 -4.96
N ALA A 56 -7.54 -1.81 -4.50
CA ALA A 56 -7.13 -0.50 -5.00
C ALA A 56 -6.84 -0.51 -6.51
N LEU A 57 -6.23 -1.59 -7.02
CA LEU A 57 -6.01 -1.78 -8.45
C LEU A 57 -7.33 -1.99 -9.22
N ALA A 58 -8.27 -2.75 -8.65
CA ALA A 58 -9.59 -2.95 -9.25
C ALA A 58 -10.42 -1.66 -9.28
N GLU A 59 -10.37 -0.86 -8.21
CA GLU A 59 -11.06 0.43 -8.11
C GLU A 59 -10.46 1.48 -9.04
N SER A 60 -9.13 1.48 -9.21
CA SER A 60 -8.45 2.36 -10.15
C SER A 60 -8.48 1.88 -11.59
N ALA A 61 -8.95 0.65 -11.86
CA ALA A 61 -9.11 0.14 -13.20
C ALA A 61 -10.13 1.01 -13.98
N GLY A 62 -9.69 1.58 -15.10
CA GLY A 62 -10.51 2.49 -15.90
C GLY A 62 -10.51 3.94 -15.41
N ALA A 63 -9.83 4.27 -14.30
CA ALA A 63 -9.61 5.64 -13.87
C ALA A 63 -8.81 6.46 -14.90
N TRP A 64 -8.02 5.79 -15.75
CA TRP A 64 -7.28 6.38 -16.88
C TRP A 64 -7.86 5.91 -18.22
N SER A 65 -9.18 5.93 -18.37
CA SER A 65 -9.81 5.63 -19.66
C SER A 65 -9.59 6.77 -20.66
N GLY A 66 -9.36 6.41 -21.94
CA GLY A 66 -8.95 7.35 -23.00
C GLY A 66 -9.93 8.49 -23.30
N GLU A 67 -11.18 8.41 -22.83
CA GLU A 67 -12.16 9.51 -22.96
C GLU A 67 -11.82 10.70 -22.04
N ALA A 68 -11.22 10.45 -20.87
CA ALA A 68 -10.82 11.49 -19.92
C ALA A 68 -9.37 11.97 -20.11
N TYR A 69 -8.54 11.17 -20.80
CA TYR A 69 -7.10 11.40 -20.95
C TYR A 69 -6.63 11.17 -22.39
N ALA A 70 -7.28 11.82 -23.35
CA ALA A 70 -6.92 11.71 -24.77
C ALA A 70 -5.45 12.09 -25.06
N ASP A 71 -4.89 13.00 -24.26
CA ASP A 71 -3.48 13.43 -24.33
C ASP A 71 -2.49 12.33 -23.92
N LEU A 72 -2.98 11.18 -23.42
CA LEU A 72 -2.17 10.05 -22.99
C LEU A 72 -2.51 8.75 -23.74
N ASP A 73 -3.33 8.83 -24.78
CA ASP A 73 -3.87 7.69 -25.53
C ASP A 73 -2.86 7.11 -26.55
N SER A 74 -1.80 7.86 -26.88
CA SER A 74 -0.71 7.42 -27.76
C SER A 74 0.65 7.93 -27.29
N PRO A 75 1.75 7.24 -27.64
CA PRO A 75 3.10 7.71 -27.33
C PRO A 75 3.37 9.15 -27.80
N GLU A 76 2.83 9.54 -28.95
CA GLU A 76 2.96 10.88 -29.52
C GLU A 76 2.19 11.93 -28.72
N ALA A 77 0.99 11.60 -28.25
CA ALA A 77 0.20 12.47 -27.39
C ALA A 77 0.89 12.67 -26.04
N VAL A 78 1.43 11.59 -25.45
CA VAL A 78 2.21 11.66 -24.20
C VAL A 78 3.42 12.57 -24.36
N GLU A 79 4.16 12.47 -25.46
CA GLU A 79 5.31 13.35 -25.70
C GLU A 79 4.89 14.81 -25.86
N SER A 80 3.80 15.08 -26.59
CA SER A 80 3.26 16.43 -26.73
C SER A 80 2.86 17.02 -25.37
N TRP A 81 2.17 16.24 -24.54
CA TRP A 81 1.79 16.62 -23.19
C TRP A 81 3.01 16.88 -22.30
N LEU A 82 4.03 16.02 -22.35
CA LEU A 82 5.29 16.20 -21.61
C LEU A 82 6.04 17.47 -22.05
N GLN A 83 6.04 17.81 -23.34
CA GLN A 83 6.66 19.04 -23.83
C GLN A 83 5.94 20.27 -23.28
N THR A 84 4.61 20.29 -23.30
CA THR A 84 3.81 21.37 -22.70
C THR A 84 4.07 21.49 -21.20
N LEU A 85 4.06 20.36 -20.47
CA LEU A 85 4.32 20.35 -19.03
C LEU A 85 5.72 20.89 -18.71
N ARG A 86 6.76 20.40 -19.38
CA ARG A 86 8.15 20.83 -19.17
C ARG A 86 8.37 22.30 -19.55
N SER A 87 7.66 22.79 -20.57
CA SER A 87 7.75 24.20 -20.98
C SER A 87 7.19 25.15 -19.93
N SER A 88 6.17 24.73 -19.16
CA SER A 88 5.64 25.53 -18.05
C SER A 88 6.58 25.65 -16.83
N TRP A 89 7.59 24.78 -16.74
CA TRP A 89 8.64 24.84 -15.72
C TRP A 89 9.83 25.71 -16.11
N ARG A 90 9.90 26.20 -17.36
CA ARG A 90 10.78 27.31 -17.70
C ARG A 90 10.17 28.59 -17.14
N THR A 91 10.47 28.84 -15.87
CA THR A 91 10.43 30.18 -15.28
C THR A 91 11.15 31.13 -16.22
N GLU A 92 10.47 32.21 -16.61
CA GLU A 92 11.06 33.34 -17.32
C GLU A 92 12.39 33.73 -16.68
N ASP A 93 13.39 33.95 -17.52
CA ASP A 93 14.75 34.38 -17.22
C ASP A 93 14.93 34.94 -15.80
N ILE A 94 15.62 34.18 -14.94
CA ILE A 94 16.37 34.81 -13.85
C ILE A 94 17.39 35.69 -14.57
N ALA A 95 17.07 36.97 -14.72
CA ALA A 95 17.90 37.95 -15.36
C ALA A 95 19.32 37.81 -14.80
N ASP A 96 20.28 37.63 -15.72
CA ASP A 96 21.72 37.70 -15.49
C ASP A 96 22.06 39.04 -14.82
N GLU A 97 21.95 39.13 -13.49
CA GLU A 97 22.62 40.21 -12.77
C GLU A 97 24.11 39.86 -12.72
N PRO A 98 24.98 40.73 -13.29
CA PRO A 98 26.40 40.44 -13.36
C PRO A 98 26.96 40.32 -11.94
N ILE A 99 27.61 39.20 -11.66
CA ILE A 99 28.42 39.02 -10.45
C ILE A 99 29.51 40.10 -10.49
N VAL A 100 29.35 41.15 -9.68
CA VAL A 100 30.36 42.18 -9.50
C VAL A 100 31.52 41.55 -8.73
N ALA A 101 32.69 41.53 -9.37
CA ALA A 101 33.95 41.02 -8.84
C ALA A 101 34.54 41.90 -7.73
#